data_AF-A0AAD2E9N9-F1
#
_entry.id   AF-A0AAD2E9N9-F1
#
_cell.length_a   1.000
_cell.length_b   1.000
_cell.length_c   1.000
_cell.angle_alpha   90.00
_cell.angle_beta   90.00
_cell.angle_gamma   90.00
#
_symmetry.space_group_name_H-M   'P 1'
#
loop_
_entity.id
_entity.type
_entity.pdbx_description
1 polymer ?
#
loop_
_entity_poly.entity_id
_entity_poly.type
_entity_poly.pdbx_seq_one_letter_code
_entity_poly.pdbx_strand_id
1 'polypeptide(L)'
;MSTYAIGICRGSTVGVCYGRNADDLPTPDKVVQLIQLHNIKNVRIYDSNIQVLKAFANTGIELMIGISNLDLLPFAQFQSNADTWLKNSILPYYPATKITYITVGAEVTEASSNVSALVVPAMRNIFTALRKAGLHRKIKISSTHSLGILSRSFPPSAGAFNSSHAFFLKPMLDFLVENQSPFMVDIYPYYAYGDSSSNVSLDYALFESSSEVIDPNTGLLYTNMFDAQIDAIYFALMALNFRTIKIMVTETGWPSKGSPKETAASPDNAQTYNTNLVRHVINDTGTPTKPGEEIDVYIFSLFNENRKPGLESERNWGLFFPDQTSVYNLDFTGRGSLDTTTNSNITSSNGTWCIASSTASEDDLRKGLDWACGSGNVDCSAIQPSQPCFEPDSLASHSSFAFNSYYQQNGATDIACSFGGAGVRTNKNPSYDNCLYMTLGLSADGFPSISLNPQPLSPWTDLAFGSKLFLADRSRVPLDQQERNLRLGKCALKLHVEIV
;
A
#
# COMPACT_ATOMS: atom_id res chain seq x y z
N MET A 1 -0.51 41.39 14.44
CA MET A 1 -0.03 40.07 14.88
C MET A 1 -0.46 39.06 13.83
N SER A 2 0.47 38.63 12.97
CA SER A 2 0.20 37.64 11.93
C SER A 2 0.38 36.25 12.54
N THR A 3 -0.71 35.50 12.70
CA THR A 3 -0.66 34.13 13.19
C THR A 3 -0.21 33.24 12.03
N TYR A 4 1.06 32.86 12.01
CA TYR A 4 1.59 31.90 11.05
C TYR A 4 0.97 30.53 11.32
N ALA A 5 0.31 29.95 10.32
CA ALA A 5 -0.12 28.57 10.35
C ALA A 5 1.14 27.68 10.33
N ILE A 6 1.38 26.97 11.43
CA ILE A 6 2.34 25.87 11.47
C ILE A 6 1.73 24.78 10.58
N GLY A 7 2.24 24.68 9.35
CA GLY A 7 1.93 23.54 8.47
C GLY A 7 2.54 22.30 9.10
N ILE A 8 1.71 21.48 9.74
CA ILE A 8 2.08 20.11 10.07
C ILE A 8 2.20 19.39 8.73
N CYS A 9 3.42 19.02 8.33
CA CYS A 9 3.64 18.09 7.22
C CYS A 9 2.96 16.77 7.62
N ARG A 10 1.86 16.44 6.95
CA ARG A 10 1.21 15.14 7.05
C ARG A 10 1.64 14.36 5.82
N GLY A 11 2.51 13.37 5.96
CA GLY A 11 2.79 12.43 4.87
C GLY A 11 1.52 11.72 4.41
N SER A 12 1.60 11.08 3.25
CA SER A 12 0.50 10.31 2.66
C SER A 12 -0.06 9.29 3.66
N THR A 13 -1.36 9.06 3.61
CA THR A 13 -2.00 8.10 4.52
C THR A 13 -2.61 6.92 3.80
N VAL A 14 -2.48 5.73 4.40
CA VAL A 14 -3.22 4.54 4.00
C VAL A 14 -4.35 4.29 5.00
N GLY A 15 -5.57 4.29 4.49
CA GLY A 15 -6.79 3.90 5.20
C GLY A 15 -7.37 2.60 4.67
N VAL A 16 -8.54 2.24 5.20
CA VAL A 16 -9.27 1.04 4.77
C VAL A 16 -10.77 1.32 4.64
N CYS A 17 -11.41 0.69 3.67
CA CYS A 17 -12.86 0.72 3.50
C CYS A 17 -13.51 -0.32 4.40
N TYR A 18 -14.34 0.12 5.35
CA TYR A 18 -15.16 -0.76 6.19
C TYR A 18 -16.53 -0.99 5.54
N GLY A 19 -16.52 -1.82 4.50
CA GLY A 19 -17.71 -2.38 3.86
C GLY A 19 -18.47 -3.31 4.80
N ARG A 20 -19.80 -3.34 4.65
CA ARG A 20 -20.71 -4.11 5.52
C ARG A 20 -21.83 -4.82 4.74
N ASN A 21 -21.64 -5.08 3.45
CA ASN A 21 -22.58 -5.88 2.67
C ASN A 21 -22.34 -7.38 2.93
N ALA A 22 -22.62 -7.80 4.16
CA ALA A 22 -22.47 -9.17 4.65
C ALA A 22 -23.32 -9.40 5.91
N ASP A 23 -23.44 -10.65 6.36
CA ASP A 23 -24.21 -11.05 7.56
C ASP A 23 -23.41 -11.83 8.62
N ASP A 24 -22.12 -12.04 8.38
CA ASP A 24 -21.21 -12.78 9.24
C ASP A 24 -20.12 -11.90 9.88
N LEU A 25 -20.18 -10.58 9.67
CA LEU A 25 -19.17 -9.64 10.15
C LEU A 25 -19.17 -9.47 11.68
N PRO A 26 -18.01 -9.14 12.27
CA PRO A 26 -17.91 -8.86 13.69
C PRO A 26 -18.60 -7.53 14.05
N THR A 27 -18.91 -7.36 15.34
CA THR A 27 -19.52 -6.12 15.83
C THR A 27 -18.59 -4.92 15.61
N PRO A 28 -19.13 -3.69 15.48
CA PRO A 28 -18.30 -2.50 15.28
C PRO A 28 -17.22 -2.29 16.34
N ASP A 29 -17.47 -2.66 17.60
CA ASP A 29 -16.45 -2.58 18.67
C ASP A 29 -15.26 -3.52 18.44
N LYS A 30 -15.51 -4.75 17.96
CA LYS A 30 -14.45 -5.69 17.57
C LYS A 30 -13.69 -5.19 16.36
N VAL A 31 -14.40 -4.60 15.39
CA VAL A 31 -13.78 -3.98 14.21
C VAL A 31 -12.83 -2.85 14.59
N VAL A 32 -13.23 -1.98 15.52
CA VAL A 32 -12.36 -0.92 16.04
C VAL A 32 -11.10 -1.50 16.68
N GLN A 33 -11.23 -2.56 17.50
CA GLN A 33 -10.08 -3.23 18.11
C GLN A 33 -9.11 -3.79 17.06
N LEU A 34 -9.64 -4.44 16.01
CA LEU A 34 -8.84 -4.95 14.90
C LEU A 34 -8.11 -3.82 14.16
N ILE A 35 -8.82 -2.75 13.81
CA ILE A 35 -8.24 -1.57 13.12
C ILE A 35 -7.12 -0.94 13.95
N GLN A 36 -7.31 -0.83 15.28
CA GLN A 36 -6.29 -0.30 16.19
C GLN A 36 -5.09 -1.23 16.30
N LEU A 37 -5.30 -2.55 16.34
CA LEU A 37 -4.23 -3.56 16.38
C LEU A 37 -3.30 -3.44 15.17
N HIS A 38 -3.87 -3.15 13.99
CA HIS A 38 -3.12 -2.95 12.75
C HIS A 38 -2.67 -1.49 12.51
N ASN A 39 -2.78 -0.63 13.54
CA ASN A 39 -2.39 0.77 13.48
C ASN A 39 -3.07 1.60 12.37
N ILE A 40 -4.21 1.15 11.85
CA ILE A 40 -4.94 1.87 10.80
C ILE A 40 -5.61 3.10 11.42
N LYS A 41 -5.38 4.28 10.82
CA LYS A 41 -5.86 5.57 11.36
C LYS A 41 -6.97 6.22 10.55
N ASN A 42 -7.24 5.73 9.34
CA ASN A 42 -8.25 6.30 8.45
C ASN A 42 -9.19 5.20 7.96
N VAL A 43 -10.50 5.43 8.07
CA VAL A 43 -11.53 4.47 7.69
C VAL A 43 -12.61 5.14 6.86
N ARG A 44 -13.03 4.49 5.77
CA ARG A 44 -14.21 4.89 4.98
C ARG A 44 -15.38 3.98 5.30
N ILE A 45 -16.54 4.55 5.59
CA ILE A 45 -17.82 3.85 5.69
C ILE A 45 -18.82 4.43 4.69
N TYR A 46 -19.79 3.61 4.28
CA TYR A 46 -20.70 3.92 3.17
C TYR A 46 -22.08 4.44 3.62
N ASP A 47 -22.24 4.69 4.93
CA ASP A 47 -23.49 5.18 5.52
C ASP A 47 -23.20 5.94 6.84
N SER A 48 -24.25 6.34 7.55
CA SER A 48 -24.19 6.97 8.89
C SER A 48 -24.68 6.05 10.01
N ASN A 49 -24.31 4.77 9.97
CA ASN A 49 -24.76 3.77 10.94
C ASN A 49 -24.33 4.14 12.38
N ILE A 50 -25.34 4.28 13.24
CA ILE A 50 -25.18 4.74 14.62
C ILE A 50 -24.29 3.82 15.45
N GLN A 51 -24.36 2.50 15.27
CA GLN A 51 -23.53 1.56 16.04
C GLN A 51 -22.06 1.72 15.69
N VAL A 52 -21.75 1.93 14.40
CA VAL A 52 -20.39 2.23 13.94
C VAL A 52 -19.92 3.59 14.49
N LEU A 53 -20.74 4.63 14.37
CA LEU A 53 -20.36 5.95 14.87
C LEU A 53 -20.06 5.93 16.37
N LYS A 54 -20.84 5.19 17.17
CA LYS A 54 -20.59 4.99 18.61
C LYS A 54 -19.31 4.23 18.89
N ALA A 55 -19.06 3.12 18.19
CA ALA A 55 -17.86 2.31 18.40
C ALA A 55 -16.57 3.09 18.10
N PHE A 56 -16.62 4.00 17.11
CA PHE A 56 -15.47 4.83 16.72
C PHE A 56 -15.23 6.04 17.63
N ALA A 57 -16.11 6.31 18.62
CA ALA A 57 -15.98 7.44 19.52
C ALA A 57 -14.72 7.34 20.40
N ASN A 58 -13.97 8.44 20.51
CA ASN A 58 -12.74 8.58 21.29
C ASN A 58 -11.59 7.62 20.91
N THR A 59 -11.66 7.01 19.72
CA THR A 59 -10.62 6.10 19.21
C THR A 59 -9.45 6.84 18.54
N GLY A 60 -9.67 8.08 18.11
CA GLY A 60 -8.74 8.88 17.31
C GLY A 60 -8.70 8.53 15.82
N ILE A 61 -9.40 7.48 15.39
CA ILE A 61 -9.50 7.05 13.98
C ILE A 61 -10.33 8.08 13.19
N GLU A 62 -9.79 8.55 12.07
CA GLU A 62 -10.48 9.44 11.14
C GLU A 62 -11.50 8.67 10.29
N LEU A 63 -12.74 9.18 10.25
CA LEU A 63 -13.85 8.53 9.58
C LEU A 63 -14.35 9.38 8.40
N MET A 64 -14.37 8.77 7.22
CA MET A 64 -15.08 9.25 6.04
C MET A 64 -16.47 8.61 5.97
N ILE A 65 -17.51 9.42 5.81
CA ILE A 65 -18.91 8.98 5.80
C ILE A 65 -19.52 9.14 4.41
N GLY A 66 -20.06 8.07 3.86
CA GLY A 66 -20.81 8.07 2.61
C GLY A 66 -22.28 8.43 2.76
N ILE A 67 -22.75 9.26 1.85
CA ILE A 67 -24.17 9.46 1.53
C ILE A 67 -24.47 8.62 0.28
N SER A 68 -25.44 7.72 0.40
CA SER A 68 -25.83 6.81 -0.68
C SER A 68 -26.46 7.55 -1.86
N ASN A 69 -26.36 6.94 -3.05
CA ASN A 69 -27.06 7.41 -4.25
C ASN A 69 -28.58 7.53 -4.06
N LEU A 70 -29.17 6.71 -3.18
CA LEU A 70 -30.59 6.75 -2.85
C LEU A 70 -31.00 8.02 -2.08
N ASP A 71 -30.07 8.64 -1.36
CA ASP A 71 -30.30 9.83 -0.54
C ASP A 71 -30.02 11.14 -1.31
N LEU A 72 -29.49 11.05 -2.54
CA LEU A 72 -29.16 12.22 -3.34
C LEU A 72 -30.40 13.08 -3.65
N LEU A 73 -31.53 12.45 -4.01
CA LEU A 73 -32.75 13.18 -4.35
C LEU A 73 -33.28 14.02 -3.16
N PRO A 74 -33.55 13.44 -1.97
CA PRO A 74 -34.05 14.22 -0.85
C PRO A 74 -33.06 15.30 -0.39
N PHE A 75 -31.75 15.06 -0.46
CA PHE A 75 -30.75 16.07 -0.10
C PHE A 75 -30.55 17.15 -1.15
N ALA A 76 -30.70 16.83 -2.43
CA ALA A 76 -30.67 17.82 -3.51
C ALA A 76 -31.86 18.76 -3.46
N GLN A 77 -33.05 18.24 -3.17
CA GLN A 77 -34.31 19.00 -3.24
C GLN A 77 -34.51 19.95 -2.05
N PHE A 78 -34.23 19.51 -0.83
CA PHE A 78 -34.62 20.25 0.36
C PHE A 78 -33.46 20.43 1.35
N GLN A 79 -33.10 21.69 1.62
CA GLN A 79 -32.09 22.04 2.63
C GLN A 79 -32.45 21.49 4.03
N SER A 80 -33.73 21.42 4.37
CA SER A 80 -34.20 20.88 5.67
C SER A 80 -33.83 19.41 5.86
N ASN A 81 -33.73 18.63 4.78
CA ASN A 81 -33.33 17.23 4.85
C ASN A 81 -31.85 17.11 5.21
N ALA A 82 -30.99 17.91 4.56
CA ALA A 82 -29.57 17.99 4.89
C ALA A 82 -29.34 18.49 6.33
N ASP A 83 -30.07 19.53 6.76
CA ASP A 83 -30.01 20.06 8.13
C ASP A 83 -30.43 19.00 9.16
N THR A 84 -31.53 18.28 8.90
CA THR A 84 -32.06 17.23 9.79
C THR A 84 -31.12 16.04 9.87
N TRP A 85 -30.60 15.57 8.72
CA TRP A 85 -29.61 14.50 8.67
C TRP A 85 -28.35 14.86 9.47
N LEU A 86 -27.79 16.06 9.25
CA LEU A 86 -26.60 16.48 10.00
C LEU A 86 -26.88 16.50 11.51
N LYS A 87 -28.02 17.07 11.92
CA LYS A 87 -28.43 17.19 13.32
C LYS A 87 -28.62 15.83 14.00
N ASN A 88 -29.18 14.85 13.30
CA ASN A 88 -29.58 13.57 13.90
C ASN A 88 -28.54 12.48 13.74
N SER A 89 -27.79 12.50 12.62
CA SER A 89 -26.90 11.40 12.24
C SER A 89 -25.42 11.71 12.49
N ILE A 90 -25.02 12.98 12.53
CA ILE A 90 -23.60 13.37 12.62
C ILE A 90 -23.29 14.10 13.92
N LEU A 91 -24.00 15.19 14.22
CA LEU A 91 -23.72 16.04 15.39
C LEU A 91 -23.75 15.31 16.75
N PRO A 92 -24.60 14.29 16.99
CA PRO A 92 -24.61 13.59 18.28
C PRO A 92 -23.33 12.80 18.56
N TYR A 93 -22.55 12.49 17.53
CA TYR A 93 -21.33 11.67 17.65
C TYR A 93 -20.05 12.52 17.49
N TYR A 94 -20.15 13.71 16.89
CA TYR A 94 -19.03 14.62 16.73
C TYR A 94 -18.84 15.54 17.97
N PRO A 95 -17.62 15.78 18.48
CA PRO A 95 -16.32 15.39 17.93
C PRO A 95 -15.73 14.08 18.50
N ALA A 96 -16.47 13.34 19.34
CA ALA A 96 -15.97 12.10 19.91
C ALA A 96 -15.57 11.12 18.80
N THR A 97 -16.42 10.97 17.79
CA THR A 97 -16.09 10.30 16.52
C THR A 97 -15.46 11.32 15.58
N LYS A 98 -14.22 11.06 15.17
CA LYS A 98 -13.41 12.01 14.39
C LYS A 98 -13.77 11.95 12.91
N ILE A 99 -14.87 12.60 12.54
CA ILE A 99 -15.35 12.68 11.16
C ILE A 99 -14.58 13.77 10.42
N THR A 100 -13.97 13.44 9.28
CA THR A 100 -13.12 14.37 8.49
C THR A 100 -13.62 14.59 7.07
N TYR A 101 -14.33 13.62 6.50
CA TYR A 101 -14.87 13.69 5.15
C TYR A 101 -16.32 13.19 5.08
N ILE A 102 -17.11 13.80 4.19
CA ILE A 102 -18.40 13.30 3.74
C ILE A 102 -18.36 13.14 2.21
N THR A 103 -18.63 11.94 1.70
CA THR A 103 -18.81 11.69 0.27
C THR A 103 -20.29 11.74 -0.08
N VAL A 104 -20.64 12.49 -1.12
CA VAL A 104 -22.02 12.71 -1.55
C VAL A 104 -22.26 11.96 -2.85
N GLY A 105 -22.87 10.77 -2.74
CA GLY A 105 -22.96 9.82 -3.83
C GLY A 105 -21.67 9.02 -4.02
N ALA A 106 -21.82 7.87 -4.67
CA ALA A 106 -20.73 6.95 -5.00
C ALA A 106 -20.90 6.47 -6.45
N GLU A 107 -19.88 6.70 -7.28
CA GLU A 107 -19.79 6.24 -8.68
C GLU A 107 -21.07 6.51 -9.50
N VAL A 108 -21.64 7.70 -9.36
CA VAL A 108 -22.96 8.06 -9.91
C VAL A 108 -23.09 7.96 -11.44
N THR A 109 -21.97 7.86 -12.17
CA THR A 109 -21.94 7.66 -13.62
C THR A 109 -22.15 6.20 -14.02
N GLU A 110 -21.83 5.26 -13.12
CA GLU A 110 -22.03 3.82 -13.30
C GLU A 110 -23.36 3.34 -12.69
N ALA A 111 -24.04 4.22 -11.96
CA ALA A 111 -25.34 3.91 -11.37
C ALA A 111 -26.40 3.66 -12.45
N SER A 112 -27.23 2.64 -12.25
CA SER A 112 -28.35 2.31 -13.14
C SER A 112 -29.43 3.40 -13.22
N SER A 113 -29.47 4.29 -12.22
CA SER A 113 -30.35 5.45 -12.18
C SER A 113 -29.56 6.72 -12.51
N ASN A 114 -30.14 7.60 -13.32
CA ASN A 114 -29.51 8.86 -13.69
C ASN A 114 -29.60 9.89 -12.54
N VAL A 115 -28.73 9.73 -11.54
CA VAL A 115 -28.69 10.56 -10.32
C VAL A 115 -27.53 11.56 -10.29
N SER A 116 -26.65 11.54 -11.30
CA SER A 116 -25.46 12.41 -11.35
C SER A 116 -25.80 13.91 -11.28
N ALA A 117 -26.94 14.33 -11.86
CA ALA A 117 -27.44 15.71 -11.77
C ALA A 117 -27.76 16.17 -10.34
N LEU A 118 -27.99 15.23 -9.42
CA LEU A 118 -28.37 15.50 -8.03
C LEU A 118 -27.16 15.73 -7.11
N VAL A 119 -25.95 15.34 -7.55
CA VAL A 119 -24.73 15.39 -6.72
C VAL A 119 -24.41 16.80 -6.29
N VAL A 120 -24.28 17.75 -7.23
CA VAL A 120 -23.86 19.13 -6.89
C VAL A 120 -24.89 19.85 -6.01
N PRO A 121 -26.21 19.80 -6.28
CA PRO A 121 -27.20 20.33 -5.35
C PRO A 121 -27.14 19.71 -3.95
N ALA A 122 -26.98 18.38 -3.85
CA ALA A 122 -26.86 17.70 -2.56
C ALA A 122 -25.60 18.14 -1.81
N MET A 123 -24.44 18.22 -2.49
CA MET A 123 -23.18 18.70 -1.91
C MET A 123 -23.34 20.12 -1.35
N ARG A 124 -24.00 21.03 -2.09
CA ARG A 124 -24.25 22.40 -1.63
C ARG A 124 -25.14 22.46 -0.39
N ASN A 125 -26.17 21.62 -0.32
CA ASN A 125 -27.07 21.59 0.83
C ASN A 125 -26.38 21.01 2.07
N ILE A 126 -25.58 19.94 1.92
CA ILE A 126 -24.79 19.36 3.01
C ILE A 126 -23.71 20.34 3.48
N PHE A 127 -23.04 21.02 2.55
CA PHE A 127 -22.06 22.06 2.89
C PHE A 127 -22.70 23.23 3.65
N THR A 128 -23.89 23.65 3.23
CA THR A 128 -24.65 24.69 3.93
C THR A 128 -25.03 24.27 5.35
N ALA A 129 -25.44 23.02 5.55
CA ALA A 129 -25.70 22.47 6.88
C ALA A 129 -24.41 22.47 7.74
N LEU A 130 -23.28 22.03 7.20
CA LEU A 130 -21.99 22.07 7.90
C LEU A 130 -21.54 23.50 8.23
N ARG A 131 -21.82 24.47 7.34
CA ARG A 131 -21.54 25.89 7.59
C ARG A 131 -22.34 26.44 8.76
N LYS A 132 -23.65 26.14 8.83
CA LYS A 132 -24.52 26.52 9.97
C LYS A 132 -23.99 25.95 11.29
N ALA A 133 -23.44 24.73 11.27
CA ALA A 133 -22.83 24.08 12.43
C ALA A 133 -21.37 24.51 12.71
N GLY A 134 -20.76 25.36 11.87
CA GLY A 134 -19.36 25.76 12.02
C GLY A 134 -18.33 24.67 11.67
N LEU A 135 -18.74 23.60 10.99
CA LEU A 135 -17.92 22.41 10.71
C LEU A 135 -17.32 22.35 9.30
N HIS A 136 -17.77 23.20 8.37
CA HIS A 136 -17.35 23.21 6.95
C HIS A 136 -15.83 23.29 6.69
N ARG A 137 -15.03 23.75 7.66
CA ARG A 137 -13.55 23.76 7.56
C ARG A 137 -12.89 22.50 8.12
N LYS A 138 -13.60 21.76 8.98
CA LYS A 138 -13.13 20.54 9.66
C LYS A 138 -13.60 19.26 8.96
N ILE A 139 -14.78 19.31 8.34
CA ILE A 139 -15.36 18.20 7.58
C ILE A 139 -15.46 18.65 6.13
N LYS A 140 -14.64 18.04 5.27
CA LYS A 140 -14.61 18.33 3.83
C LYS A 140 -15.66 17.49 3.10
N ILE A 141 -16.18 18.01 1.99
CA ILE A 141 -17.17 17.33 1.16
C ILE A 141 -16.59 17.08 -0.22
N SER A 142 -16.80 15.87 -0.73
CA SER A 142 -16.55 15.50 -2.13
C SER A 142 -17.58 14.48 -2.62
N SER A 143 -17.35 13.86 -3.78
CA SER A 143 -18.12 12.74 -4.33
C SER A 143 -17.11 11.73 -4.89
N THR A 144 -17.40 10.42 -4.82
CA THR A 144 -16.49 9.41 -5.37
C THR A 144 -16.86 9.04 -6.80
N HIS A 145 -15.84 8.81 -7.62
CA HIS A 145 -15.97 8.50 -9.04
C HIS A 145 -15.23 7.21 -9.38
N SER A 146 -15.80 6.38 -10.24
CA SER A 146 -15.02 5.34 -10.92
C SER A 146 -14.16 5.99 -12.02
N LEU A 147 -13.21 5.23 -12.57
CA LEU A 147 -12.48 5.66 -13.77
C LEU A 147 -13.37 5.77 -15.03
N GLY A 148 -14.61 5.28 -14.99
CA GLY A 148 -15.61 5.46 -16.06
C GLY A 148 -15.99 6.93 -16.32
N ILE A 149 -15.65 7.83 -15.40
CA ILE A 149 -15.77 9.30 -15.61
C ILE A 149 -14.88 9.81 -16.76
N LEU A 150 -13.85 9.05 -17.14
CA LEU A 150 -12.93 9.36 -18.23
C LEU A 150 -13.44 8.78 -19.56
N SER A 151 -13.31 9.55 -20.64
CA SER A 151 -13.46 9.04 -22.01
C SER A 151 -12.17 8.47 -22.58
N ARG A 152 -11.03 8.87 -21.99
CA ARG A 152 -9.69 8.44 -22.38
C ARG A 152 -8.80 8.47 -21.15
N SER A 153 -8.01 7.42 -20.99
CA SER A 153 -7.02 7.27 -19.92
C SER A 153 -5.64 6.82 -20.42
N PHE A 154 -5.52 6.42 -21.70
CA PHE A 154 -4.26 6.00 -22.31
C PHE A 154 -3.94 6.78 -23.60
N PRO A 155 -2.68 7.21 -23.78
CA PRO A 155 -1.66 7.30 -22.73
C PRO A 155 -2.09 8.30 -21.63
N PRO A 156 -1.54 8.26 -20.40
CA PRO A 156 -2.00 9.11 -19.30
C PRO A 156 -2.10 10.61 -19.63
N SER A 157 -1.15 11.14 -20.41
CA SER A 157 -1.15 12.52 -20.90
C SER A 157 -2.36 12.91 -21.76
N ALA A 158 -3.04 11.93 -22.35
CA ALA A 158 -4.26 12.12 -23.12
C ALA A 158 -5.53 11.98 -22.27
N GLY A 159 -5.37 11.85 -20.94
CA GLY A 159 -6.47 11.77 -19.98
C GLY A 159 -7.51 12.86 -20.20
N ALA A 160 -8.78 12.45 -20.35
CA ALA A 160 -9.87 13.38 -20.62
C ALA A 160 -11.19 12.88 -20.02
N PHE A 161 -11.88 13.74 -19.26
CA PHE A 161 -13.23 13.47 -18.79
C PHE A 161 -14.21 13.27 -19.95
N ASN A 162 -15.17 12.38 -19.76
CA ASN A 162 -16.23 12.19 -20.73
C ASN A 162 -17.14 13.43 -20.77
N SER A 163 -17.26 14.04 -21.96
CA SER A 163 -18.02 15.27 -22.14
C SER A 163 -19.51 15.11 -21.82
N SER A 164 -20.05 13.89 -21.88
CA SER A 164 -21.44 13.60 -21.47
C SER A 164 -21.69 13.92 -20.00
N HIS A 165 -20.66 13.91 -19.16
CA HIS A 165 -20.73 14.18 -17.71
C HIS A 165 -20.45 15.66 -17.36
N ALA A 166 -20.10 16.49 -18.34
CA ALA A 166 -19.67 17.87 -18.10
C ALA A 166 -20.71 18.73 -17.35
N PHE A 167 -22.00 18.42 -17.50
CA PHE A 167 -23.11 19.19 -16.92
C PHE A 167 -23.10 19.20 -15.38
N PHE A 168 -22.65 18.11 -14.73
CA PHE A 168 -22.52 18.05 -13.28
C PHE A 168 -21.05 18.10 -12.85
N LEU A 169 -20.14 17.54 -13.66
CA LEU A 169 -18.73 17.45 -13.31
C LEU A 169 -18.07 18.83 -13.22
N LYS A 170 -18.29 19.74 -14.18
CA LYS A 170 -17.67 21.08 -14.13
C LYS A 170 -18.12 21.88 -12.88
N PRO A 171 -19.44 22.02 -12.59
CA PRO A 171 -19.88 22.67 -11.36
C PRO A 171 -19.40 21.99 -10.07
N MET A 172 -19.19 20.67 -10.11
CA MET A 172 -18.61 19.94 -8.98
C MET A 172 -17.14 20.30 -8.79
N LEU A 173 -16.34 20.33 -9.86
CA LEU A 173 -14.92 20.72 -9.79
C LEU A 173 -14.76 22.16 -9.29
N ASP A 174 -15.62 23.10 -9.73
CA ASP A 174 -15.67 24.46 -9.19
C ASP A 174 -15.93 24.45 -7.67
N PHE A 175 -16.92 23.67 -7.23
CA PHE A 175 -17.22 23.50 -5.80
C PHE A 175 -16.01 22.94 -5.03
N LEU A 176 -15.27 21.97 -5.59
CA LEU A 176 -14.10 21.40 -4.92
C LEU A 176 -12.98 22.45 -4.75
N VAL A 177 -12.72 23.27 -5.77
CA VAL A 177 -11.75 24.37 -5.70
C VAL A 177 -12.15 25.40 -4.64
N GLU A 178 -13.40 25.88 -4.69
CA GLU A 178 -13.91 26.90 -3.77
C GLU A 178 -13.79 26.46 -2.30
N ASN A 179 -13.88 25.16 -2.05
CA ASN A 179 -13.93 24.60 -0.70
C ASN A 179 -12.65 23.87 -0.28
N GLN A 180 -11.62 23.87 -1.14
CA GLN A 180 -10.37 23.13 -0.94
C GLN A 180 -10.64 21.67 -0.55
N SER A 181 -11.47 21.01 -1.35
CA SER A 181 -11.81 19.59 -1.21
C SER A 181 -11.10 18.77 -2.30
N PRO A 182 -10.74 17.50 -2.02
CA PRO A 182 -10.10 16.64 -2.99
C PRO A 182 -11.09 16.13 -4.04
N PHE A 183 -10.59 15.80 -5.22
CA PHE A 183 -11.27 14.91 -6.17
C PHE A 183 -11.09 13.47 -5.67
N MET A 184 -12.20 12.81 -5.33
CA MET A 184 -12.18 11.46 -4.77
C MET A 184 -12.49 10.45 -5.87
N VAL A 185 -11.65 9.43 -5.99
CA VAL A 185 -11.75 8.45 -7.07
C VAL A 185 -11.47 7.04 -6.56
N ASP A 186 -12.21 6.09 -7.10
CA ASP A 186 -12.08 4.67 -6.86
C ASP A 186 -11.27 4.08 -8.05
N ILE A 187 -10.07 3.56 -7.77
CA ILE A 187 -9.05 3.17 -8.76
C ILE A 187 -8.69 1.69 -8.60
N TYR A 188 -8.82 0.93 -9.69
CA TYR A 188 -8.62 -0.52 -9.65
C TYR A 188 -7.80 -1.01 -10.86
N PRO A 189 -6.47 -1.17 -10.72
CA PRO A 189 -5.63 -1.83 -11.72
C PRO A 189 -6.09 -3.26 -12.04
N TYR A 190 -6.69 -3.97 -11.06
CA TYR A 190 -7.27 -5.30 -11.24
C TYR A 190 -8.24 -5.38 -12.43
N TYR A 191 -9.21 -4.46 -12.53
CA TYR A 191 -10.19 -4.49 -13.62
C TYR A 191 -9.56 -4.13 -14.97
N ALA A 192 -8.63 -3.17 -15.00
CA ALA A 192 -7.91 -2.83 -16.22
C ALA A 192 -7.06 -3.99 -16.76
N TYR A 193 -6.44 -4.78 -15.89
CA TYR A 193 -5.81 -6.05 -16.25
C TYR A 193 -6.84 -7.07 -16.75
N GLY A 194 -7.95 -7.25 -16.03
CA GLY A 194 -9.01 -8.19 -16.40
C GLY A 194 -9.61 -7.92 -17.79
N ASP A 195 -9.86 -6.64 -18.10
CA ASP A 195 -10.47 -6.21 -19.37
C ASP A 195 -9.50 -6.25 -20.56
N SER A 196 -8.19 -6.16 -20.30
CA SER A 196 -7.18 -6.04 -21.37
C SER A 196 -5.87 -6.75 -21.06
N SER A 197 -5.93 -8.00 -20.61
CA SER A 197 -4.76 -8.81 -20.23
C SER A 197 -3.73 -9.03 -21.33
N SER A 198 -4.09 -8.79 -22.60
CA SER A 198 -3.15 -8.80 -23.73
C SER A 198 -2.28 -7.54 -23.84
N ASN A 199 -2.76 -6.41 -23.30
CA ASN A 199 -2.11 -5.10 -23.38
C ASN A 199 -1.58 -4.62 -22.02
N VAL A 200 -2.15 -5.13 -20.93
CA VAL A 200 -1.79 -4.80 -19.56
C VAL A 200 -1.12 -6.04 -18.96
N SER A 201 0.17 -5.96 -18.67
CA SER A 201 0.86 -7.04 -17.96
C SER A 201 0.39 -7.09 -16.51
N LEU A 202 0.38 -8.29 -15.93
CA LEU A 202 0.06 -8.48 -14.53
C LEU A 202 1.06 -7.73 -13.64
N ASP A 203 2.34 -7.80 -13.99
CA ASP A 203 3.44 -7.13 -13.28
C ASP A 203 3.21 -5.62 -13.17
N TYR A 204 2.81 -4.96 -14.27
CA TYR A 204 2.50 -3.53 -14.27
C TYR A 204 1.32 -3.17 -13.38
N ALA A 205 0.31 -4.05 -13.30
CA ALA A 205 -0.84 -3.87 -12.42
C ALA A 205 -0.50 -4.13 -10.93
N LEU A 206 0.53 -4.93 -10.65
CA LEU A 206 0.98 -5.33 -9.31
C LEU A 206 2.16 -4.49 -8.76
N PHE A 207 2.57 -3.42 -9.45
CA PHE A 207 3.76 -2.60 -9.13
C PHE A 207 5.09 -3.36 -9.23
N GLU A 208 5.14 -4.45 -10.00
CA GLU A 208 6.36 -5.23 -10.17
C GLU A 208 7.29 -4.60 -11.22
N SER A 209 8.59 -4.59 -10.90
CA SER A 209 9.62 -3.83 -11.62
C SER A 209 9.95 -4.29 -13.04
N SER A 210 9.39 -5.42 -13.48
CA SER A 210 9.61 -6.02 -14.80
C SER A 210 8.86 -5.31 -15.93
N SER A 211 8.05 -4.28 -15.63
CA SER A 211 7.23 -3.59 -16.64
C SER A 211 7.36 -2.07 -16.58
N GLU A 212 7.56 -1.48 -17.75
CA GLU A 212 7.74 -0.05 -17.95
C GLU A 212 6.87 0.44 -19.12
N VAL A 213 6.05 1.46 -18.87
CA VAL A 213 5.19 2.08 -19.88
C VAL A 213 5.60 3.55 -20.04
N ILE A 214 6.06 3.90 -21.24
CA ILE A 214 6.43 5.27 -21.56
C ILE A 214 5.23 5.97 -22.19
N ASP A 215 4.82 7.09 -21.61
CA ASP A 215 3.86 7.99 -22.23
C ASP A 215 4.49 8.68 -23.45
N PRO A 216 3.97 8.48 -24.67
CA PRO A 216 4.62 8.94 -25.90
C PRO A 216 4.55 10.45 -26.10
N ASN A 217 3.66 11.17 -25.40
CA ASN A 217 3.50 12.61 -25.58
C ASN A 217 4.38 13.39 -24.61
N THR A 218 4.64 12.84 -23.42
CA THR A 218 5.36 13.52 -22.34
C THR A 218 6.74 12.92 -22.06
N GLY A 219 6.96 11.66 -22.45
CA GLY A 219 8.16 10.90 -22.10
C GLY A 219 8.18 10.44 -20.64
N LEU A 220 7.09 10.60 -19.89
CA LEU A 220 6.99 10.11 -18.52
C LEU A 220 7.00 8.59 -18.49
N LEU A 221 7.78 8.03 -17.59
CA LEU A 221 7.89 6.60 -17.35
C LEU A 221 6.95 6.19 -16.21
N TYR A 222 6.01 5.31 -16.52
CA TYR A 222 5.13 4.67 -15.56
C TYR A 222 5.61 3.25 -15.31
N THR A 223 6.01 2.98 -14.07
CA THR A 223 6.44 1.64 -13.62
C THR A 223 5.29 0.82 -13.04
N ASN A 224 4.13 1.44 -12.84
CA ASN A 224 2.92 0.78 -12.34
C ASN A 224 1.66 1.46 -12.89
N MET A 225 0.58 0.68 -12.97
CA MET A 225 -0.70 1.13 -13.49
C MET A 225 -1.42 2.13 -12.59
N PHE A 226 -1.24 2.04 -11.28
CA PHE A 226 -1.87 2.93 -10.30
C PHE A 226 -1.50 4.39 -10.57
N ASP A 227 -0.21 4.67 -10.75
CA ASP A 227 0.30 6.00 -11.11
C ASP A 227 -0.25 6.49 -12.44
N ALA A 228 -0.32 5.61 -13.45
CA ALA A 228 -0.86 5.96 -14.76
C ALA A 228 -2.35 6.31 -14.70
N GLN A 229 -3.13 5.61 -13.86
CA GLN A 229 -4.55 5.90 -13.66
C GLN A 229 -4.77 7.24 -12.94
N ILE A 230 -3.95 7.54 -11.93
CA ILE A 230 -3.99 8.85 -11.23
C ILE A 230 -3.57 9.98 -12.18
N ASP A 231 -2.50 9.80 -12.94
CA ASP A 231 -2.01 10.83 -13.84
C ASP A 231 -2.98 11.11 -14.99
N ALA A 232 -3.69 10.10 -15.50
CA ALA A 232 -4.77 10.32 -16.45
C ALA A 232 -5.84 11.30 -15.91
N ILE A 233 -6.13 11.25 -14.61
CA ILE A 233 -7.06 12.20 -13.96
C ILE A 233 -6.40 13.57 -13.80
N TYR A 234 -5.13 13.64 -13.38
CA TYR A 234 -4.41 14.92 -13.32
C TYR A 234 -4.41 15.62 -14.69
N PHE A 235 -4.11 14.91 -15.77
CA PHE A 235 -4.17 15.47 -17.12
C PHE A 235 -5.59 15.89 -17.51
N ALA A 236 -6.62 15.11 -17.17
CA ALA A 236 -8.01 15.49 -17.42
C ALA A 236 -8.43 16.77 -16.66
N LEU A 237 -8.01 16.91 -15.40
CA LEU A 237 -8.22 18.11 -14.59
C LEU A 237 -7.47 19.32 -15.16
N MET A 238 -6.20 19.14 -15.53
CA MET A 238 -5.37 20.20 -16.14
C MET A 238 -5.94 20.67 -17.48
N ALA A 239 -6.48 19.76 -18.30
CA ALA A 239 -7.13 20.09 -19.57
C ALA A 239 -8.38 20.97 -19.38
N LEU A 240 -9.05 20.86 -18.24
CA LEU A 240 -10.16 21.73 -17.82
C LEU A 240 -9.71 22.93 -16.96
N ASN A 241 -8.40 23.15 -16.82
CA ASN A 241 -7.76 24.21 -16.03
C ASN A 241 -7.95 24.11 -14.50
N PHE A 242 -8.28 22.93 -13.97
CA PHE A 242 -8.38 22.65 -12.54
C PHE A 242 -7.06 22.09 -11.97
N ARG A 243 -6.02 22.93 -11.88
CA ARG A 243 -4.64 22.49 -11.59
C ARG A 243 -4.33 22.26 -10.10
N THR A 244 -5.18 22.77 -9.20
CA THR A 244 -4.92 22.81 -7.75
C THR A 244 -5.71 21.78 -6.96
N ILE A 245 -6.60 21.03 -7.62
CA ILE A 245 -7.41 20.00 -6.96
C ILE A 245 -6.49 18.81 -6.67
N LYS A 246 -6.36 18.47 -5.38
CA LYS A 246 -5.69 17.24 -4.94
C LYS A 246 -6.55 16.03 -5.29
N ILE A 247 -5.92 14.92 -5.64
CA ILE A 247 -6.59 13.62 -5.81
C ILE A 247 -6.49 12.84 -4.50
N MET A 248 -7.57 12.16 -4.14
CA MET A 248 -7.61 11.16 -3.07
C MET A 248 -8.17 9.87 -3.64
N VAL A 249 -7.48 8.75 -3.40
CA VAL A 249 -7.95 7.44 -3.85
C VAL A 249 -8.82 6.86 -2.74
N THR A 250 -10.12 6.86 -2.96
CA THR A 250 -11.09 6.48 -1.92
C THR A 250 -11.42 5.01 -1.90
N GLU A 251 -11.00 4.27 -2.93
CA GLU A 251 -10.98 2.81 -2.99
C GLU A 251 -9.88 2.36 -3.95
N THR A 252 -9.14 1.33 -3.55
CA THR A 252 -8.30 0.54 -4.44
C THR A 252 -7.96 -0.79 -3.77
N GLY A 253 -7.72 -1.86 -4.52
CA GLY A 253 -7.39 -3.14 -3.92
C GLY A 253 -7.26 -4.23 -4.97
N TRP A 254 -7.26 -5.47 -4.49
CA TRP A 254 -7.19 -6.64 -5.36
C TRP A 254 -7.88 -7.84 -4.69
N PRO A 255 -8.76 -8.58 -5.40
CA PRO A 255 -9.50 -9.68 -4.82
C PRO A 255 -8.61 -10.91 -4.63
N SER A 256 -8.78 -11.60 -3.50
CA SER A 256 -8.01 -12.79 -3.11
C SER A 256 -8.55 -14.10 -3.70
N LYS A 257 -9.75 -14.08 -4.28
CA LYS A 257 -10.40 -15.24 -4.88
C LYS A 257 -11.44 -14.81 -5.88
N GLY A 258 -11.49 -15.49 -7.02
CA GLY A 258 -12.55 -15.32 -8.01
C GLY A 258 -12.96 -16.65 -8.62
N SER A 259 -13.81 -16.57 -9.64
CA SER A 259 -14.22 -17.73 -10.42
C SER A 259 -13.03 -18.29 -11.23
N PRO A 260 -13.12 -19.50 -11.82
CA PRO A 260 -12.03 -20.05 -12.63
C PRO A 260 -11.61 -19.17 -13.84
N LYS A 261 -12.40 -18.17 -14.22
CA LYS A 261 -12.07 -17.19 -15.27
C LYS A 261 -11.35 -15.95 -14.75
N GLU A 262 -11.39 -15.71 -13.44
CA GLU A 262 -10.76 -14.58 -12.75
C GLU A 262 -9.41 -15.02 -12.19
N THR A 263 -8.52 -15.51 -13.07
CA THR A 263 -7.27 -16.18 -12.68
C THR A 263 -6.29 -15.29 -11.94
N ALA A 264 -6.42 -13.97 -12.08
CA ALA A 264 -5.64 -12.98 -11.33
C ALA A 264 -6.13 -12.78 -9.90
N ALA A 265 -7.35 -13.21 -9.55
CA ALA A 265 -7.88 -13.09 -8.19
C ALA A 265 -7.34 -14.23 -7.31
N SER A 266 -6.18 -14.01 -6.70
CA SER A 266 -5.51 -14.96 -5.82
C SER A 266 -5.01 -14.26 -4.55
N PRO A 267 -4.81 -15.00 -3.43
CA PRO A 267 -4.28 -14.40 -2.21
C PRO A 267 -2.88 -13.80 -2.43
N ASP A 268 -2.05 -14.44 -3.24
CA ASP A 268 -0.70 -13.97 -3.55
C ASP A 268 -0.73 -12.64 -4.30
N ASN A 269 -1.52 -12.52 -5.38
CA ASN A 269 -1.62 -11.26 -6.11
C ASN A 269 -2.25 -10.15 -5.26
N ALA A 270 -3.22 -10.50 -4.41
CA ALA A 270 -3.84 -9.56 -3.50
C ALA A 270 -2.86 -9.03 -2.44
N GLN A 271 -2.04 -9.91 -1.88
CA GLN A 271 -0.97 -9.55 -0.96
C GLN A 271 0.08 -8.68 -1.64
N THR A 272 0.54 -9.07 -2.84
CA THR A 272 1.52 -8.30 -3.62
C THR A 272 1.02 -6.90 -3.92
N TYR A 273 -0.19 -6.78 -4.47
CA TYR A 273 -0.79 -5.49 -4.80
C TYR A 273 -0.86 -4.57 -3.59
N ASN A 274 -1.50 -5.02 -2.51
CA ASN A 274 -1.72 -4.18 -1.33
C ASN A 274 -0.41 -3.87 -0.59
N THR A 275 0.56 -4.79 -0.56
CA THR A 275 1.88 -4.55 0.04
C THR A 275 2.64 -3.49 -0.74
N ASN A 276 2.69 -3.61 -2.07
CA ASN A 276 3.41 -2.67 -2.92
C ASN A 276 2.73 -1.30 -2.95
N LEU A 277 1.40 -1.26 -2.94
CA LEU A 277 0.62 -0.03 -2.79
C LEU A 277 0.98 0.70 -1.49
N VAL A 278 0.94 0.00 -0.34
CA VAL A 278 1.27 0.61 0.95
C VAL A 278 2.69 1.18 0.95
N ARG A 279 3.66 0.43 0.43
CA ARG A 279 5.05 0.90 0.30
C ARG A 279 5.17 2.13 -0.60
N HIS A 280 4.49 2.11 -1.75
CA HIS A 280 4.50 3.22 -2.70
C HIS A 280 3.95 4.51 -2.06
N VAL A 281 2.81 4.42 -1.36
CA VAL A 281 2.13 5.54 -0.72
C VAL A 281 2.93 6.10 0.45
N ILE A 282 3.40 5.24 1.38
CA ILE A 282 4.09 5.70 2.60
C ILE A 282 5.46 6.29 2.33
N ASN A 283 6.10 5.89 1.22
CA ASN A 283 7.35 6.50 0.78
C ASN A 283 7.17 7.91 0.18
N ASP A 284 5.93 8.43 0.14
CA ASP A 284 5.59 9.72 -0.46
C ASP A 284 6.16 9.83 -1.89
N THR A 285 6.08 8.75 -2.66
CA THR A 285 6.64 8.69 -4.02
C THR A 285 5.93 9.69 -4.94
N GLY A 286 4.63 9.89 -4.73
CA GLY A 286 3.75 10.57 -5.67
C GLY A 286 3.68 9.82 -7.00
N THR A 287 3.27 10.51 -8.06
CA THR A 287 3.20 9.97 -9.42
C THR A 287 4.27 10.59 -10.32
N PRO A 288 4.54 10.05 -11.53
CA PRO A 288 5.45 10.69 -12.49
C PRO A 288 5.11 12.14 -12.83
N THR A 289 3.82 12.50 -12.96
CA THR A 289 3.41 13.90 -13.19
C THR A 289 3.55 14.76 -11.94
N LYS A 290 3.36 14.18 -10.75
CA LYS A 290 3.41 14.86 -9.46
C LYS A 290 4.35 14.15 -8.45
N PRO A 291 5.68 14.13 -8.69
CA PRO A 291 6.60 13.40 -7.82
C PRO A 291 6.64 14.04 -6.43
N GLY A 292 6.58 13.22 -5.38
CA GLY A 292 6.58 13.69 -4.00
C GLY A 292 5.28 14.34 -3.52
N GLU A 293 4.23 14.38 -4.35
CA GLU A 293 2.92 14.88 -3.92
C GLU A 293 2.22 13.80 -3.08
N GLU A 294 1.74 14.20 -1.90
CA GLU A 294 1.03 13.30 -0.97
C GLU A 294 -0.27 12.78 -1.60
N ILE A 295 -0.52 11.48 -1.46
CA ILE A 295 -1.74 10.82 -1.95
C ILE A 295 -2.34 9.98 -0.84
N ASP A 296 -3.49 10.41 -0.33
CA ASP A 296 -4.27 9.62 0.61
C ASP A 296 -5.00 8.50 -0.13
N VAL A 297 -4.87 7.27 0.36
CA VAL A 297 -5.40 6.06 -0.28
C VAL A 297 -6.19 5.22 0.72
N TYR A 298 -7.32 4.66 0.29
CA TYR A 298 -8.11 3.71 1.09
C TYR A 298 -8.16 2.34 0.42
N ILE A 299 -7.66 1.33 1.12
CA ILE A 299 -7.69 -0.06 0.64
C ILE A 299 -9.12 -0.60 0.71
N PHE A 300 -9.63 -1.09 -0.41
CA PHE A 300 -10.87 -1.83 -0.53
C PHE A 300 -10.58 -3.34 -0.47
N SER A 301 -10.97 -4.06 0.59
CA SER A 301 -11.70 -3.58 1.78
C SER A 301 -11.27 -4.30 3.07
N LEU A 302 -11.83 -3.92 4.22
CA LEU A 302 -11.46 -4.50 5.51
C LEU A 302 -11.84 -5.98 5.63
N PHE A 303 -13.01 -6.37 5.12
CA PHE A 303 -13.51 -7.74 5.23
C PHE A 303 -13.99 -8.28 3.89
N ASN A 304 -13.94 -9.61 3.74
CA ASN A 304 -14.71 -10.29 2.70
C ASN A 304 -16.21 -10.07 2.95
N GLU A 305 -16.94 -9.64 1.92
CA GLU A 305 -18.34 -9.22 2.04
C GLU A 305 -19.27 -10.21 1.30
N ASN A 306 -19.77 -11.20 2.03
CA ASN A 306 -20.44 -12.38 1.46
C ASN A 306 -21.77 -12.11 0.72
N ARG A 307 -22.37 -10.91 0.87
CA ARG A 307 -23.61 -10.49 0.19
C ARG A 307 -23.38 -9.53 -0.99
N LYS A 308 -22.12 -9.25 -1.37
CA LYS A 308 -21.86 -8.46 -2.58
C LYS A 308 -22.35 -9.19 -3.84
N PRO A 309 -23.19 -8.53 -4.68
CA PRO A 309 -23.67 -9.11 -5.93
C PRO A 309 -22.56 -9.10 -7.00
N GLY A 310 -22.81 -9.73 -8.14
CA GLY A 310 -21.89 -9.73 -9.27
C GLY A 310 -20.88 -10.89 -9.25
N LEU A 311 -19.68 -10.64 -9.78
CA LEU A 311 -18.61 -11.62 -9.96
C LEU A 311 -18.22 -12.30 -8.65
N GLU A 312 -17.51 -13.44 -8.73
CA GLU A 312 -17.03 -14.14 -7.53
C GLU A 312 -15.97 -13.34 -6.77
N SER A 313 -15.13 -12.59 -7.49
CA SER A 313 -14.19 -11.63 -6.88
C SER A 313 -14.84 -10.64 -5.93
N GLU A 314 -16.07 -10.18 -6.21
CA GLU A 314 -16.77 -9.16 -5.40
C GLU A 314 -16.91 -9.55 -3.92
N ARG A 315 -16.89 -10.84 -3.59
CA ARG A 315 -17.02 -11.33 -2.20
C ARG A 315 -15.67 -11.50 -1.49
N ASN A 316 -14.55 -11.22 -2.16
CA ASN A 316 -13.21 -11.65 -1.74
C ASN A 316 -12.15 -10.53 -1.75
N TRP A 317 -12.55 -9.27 -1.59
CA TRP A 317 -11.65 -8.08 -1.54
C TRP A 317 -11.04 -7.80 -0.15
N GLY A 318 -11.44 -8.55 0.86
CA GLY A 318 -11.09 -8.31 2.26
C GLY A 318 -9.62 -8.54 2.57
N LEU A 319 -9.08 -7.69 3.45
CA LEU A 319 -7.84 -7.96 4.18
C LEU A 319 -8.02 -9.05 5.24
N PHE A 320 -9.23 -9.16 5.80
CA PHE A 320 -9.59 -10.11 6.84
C PHE A 320 -10.82 -10.93 6.46
N PHE A 321 -10.86 -12.16 6.95
CA PHE A 321 -12.09 -12.93 7.02
C PHE A 321 -13.02 -12.37 8.10
N PRO A 322 -14.34 -12.67 8.04
CA PRO A 322 -15.30 -12.23 9.05
C PRO A 322 -14.97 -12.69 10.49
N ASP A 323 -14.21 -13.78 10.66
CA ASP A 323 -13.72 -14.24 11.96
C ASP A 323 -12.54 -13.42 12.52
N GLN A 324 -12.10 -12.39 11.78
CA GLN A 324 -10.97 -11.49 12.04
C GLN A 324 -9.59 -12.12 11.79
N THR A 325 -9.51 -13.32 11.22
CA THR A 325 -8.24 -13.86 10.72
C THR A 325 -7.84 -13.16 9.42
N SER A 326 -6.55 -12.97 9.19
CA SER A 326 -6.04 -12.34 7.97
C SER A 326 -6.23 -13.26 6.76
N VAL A 327 -6.66 -12.70 5.63
CA VAL A 327 -6.62 -13.40 4.34
C VAL A 327 -5.18 -13.55 3.86
N TYR A 328 -4.38 -12.51 4.09
CA TYR A 328 -2.93 -12.45 3.90
C TYR A 328 -2.34 -11.40 4.85
N ASN A 329 -1.03 -11.48 5.12
CA ASN A 329 -0.37 -10.53 6.01
C ASN A 329 -0.08 -9.21 5.30
N LEU A 330 -0.54 -8.09 5.87
CA LEU A 330 -0.28 -6.74 5.35
C LEU A 330 0.26 -5.84 6.47
N ASP A 331 1.39 -5.20 6.21
CA ASP A 331 2.00 -4.19 7.08
C ASP A 331 1.64 -2.78 6.58
N PHE A 332 0.82 -2.07 7.34
CA PHE A 332 0.40 -0.69 7.06
C PHE A 332 1.48 0.35 7.34
N THR A 333 2.67 -0.01 7.83
CA THR A 333 3.78 0.94 8.01
C THR A 333 4.65 1.11 6.77
N GLY A 334 4.47 0.25 5.75
CA GLY A 334 5.25 0.31 4.51
C GLY A 334 6.72 -0.05 4.67
N ARG A 335 7.17 -0.34 5.90
CA ARG A 335 8.53 -0.79 6.20
C ARG A 335 8.75 -2.25 5.80
N GLY A 336 7.67 -2.96 5.47
CA GLY A 336 7.66 -4.40 5.65
C GLY A 336 7.72 -4.69 7.15
N SER A 337 7.45 -5.92 7.58
CA SER A 337 7.57 -6.27 9.00
C SER A 337 9.04 -6.13 9.47
N LEU A 338 9.39 -4.92 9.90
CA LEU A 338 10.65 -4.49 10.49
C LEU A 338 10.32 -3.39 11.51
N ASP A 339 10.71 -3.70 12.75
CA ASP A 339 10.92 -2.81 13.88
C ASP A 339 9.78 -2.67 14.92
N THR A 340 9.83 -3.52 15.95
CA THR A 340 9.50 -3.09 17.32
C THR A 340 10.46 -3.78 18.28
N THR A 341 11.60 -3.14 18.51
CA THR A 341 12.48 -3.42 19.64
C THR A 341 11.87 -2.84 20.92
N THR A 342 11.49 -3.69 21.88
CA THR A 342 11.68 -3.42 23.32
C THR A 342 11.56 -4.73 24.10
N ASN A 343 12.66 -5.09 24.77
CA ASN A 343 12.81 -5.99 25.90
C ASN A 343 11.52 -6.62 26.47
N SER A 344 11.18 -7.81 25.98
CA SER A 344 10.42 -8.77 26.77
C SER A 344 10.75 -10.19 26.32
N ASN A 345 11.22 -11.00 27.28
CA ASN A 345 11.50 -12.42 27.16
C ASN A 345 10.48 -13.16 26.27
N ILE A 346 10.90 -13.59 25.08
CA ILE A 346 10.09 -14.42 24.20
C ILE A 346 10.36 -15.88 24.55
N THR A 347 9.52 -16.42 25.43
CA THR A 347 9.14 -17.83 25.34
C THR A 347 7.97 -17.94 24.36
N SER A 348 8.14 -18.81 23.36
CA SER A 348 7.16 -19.28 22.35
C SER A 348 6.70 -18.28 21.28
N SER A 349 7.42 -18.22 20.15
CA SER A 349 6.88 -17.81 18.84
C SER A 349 6.58 -19.06 18.00
N ASN A 350 5.33 -19.23 17.57
CA ASN A 350 4.87 -20.30 16.68
C ASN A 350 5.35 -20.07 15.23
N GLY A 351 6.64 -20.28 14.95
CA GLY A 351 7.20 -20.27 13.60
C GLY A 351 7.22 -21.66 12.96
N THR A 352 7.14 -21.73 11.63
CA THR A 352 7.51 -22.93 10.87
C THR A 352 8.81 -22.66 10.10
N TRP A 353 9.63 -23.70 9.93
CA TRP A 353 10.89 -23.67 9.20
C TRP A 353 10.86 -24.72 8.09
N CYS A 354 11.74 -24.56 7.10
CA CYS A 354 12.01 -25.60 6.11
C CYS A 354 13.39 -26.20 6.33
N ILE A 355 13.49 -27.52 6.51
CA ILE A 355 14.76 -28.23 6.69
C ILE A 355 14.95 -29.29 5.62
N ALA A 356 16.18 -29.76 5.44
CA ALA A 356 16.48 -30.89 4.56
C ALA A 356 15.73 -32.15 5.03
N SER A 357 15.12 -32.86 4.08
CA SER A 357 14.45 -34.13 4.35
C SER A 357 15.48 -35.23 4.61
N SER A 358 15.27 -36.05 5.64
CA SER A 358 16.12 -37.20 5.97
C SER A 358 16.05 -38.33 4.95
N THR A 359 15.07 -38.29 4.04
CA THR A 359 14.90 -39.27 2.95
C THR A 359 15.41 -38.78 1.60
N ALA A 360 15.93 -37.54 1.52
CA ALA A 360 16.46 -36.98 0.28
C ALA A 360 17.83 -37.60 -0.06
N SER A 361 18.11 -37.78 -1.36
CA SER A 361 19.43 -38.21 -1.81
C SER A 361 20.43 -37.05 -1.71
N GLU A 362 21.73 -37.35 -1.59
CA GLU A 362 22.77 -36.30 -1.59
C GLU A 362 22.75 -35.46 -2.89
N ASP A 363 22.41 -36.07 -4.02
CA ASP A 363 22.34 -35.37 -5.29
C ASP A 363 21.16 -34.39 -5.36
N ASP A 364 20.02 -34.73 -4.74
CA ASP A 364 18.86 -33.83 -4.67
C ASP A 364 19.10 -32.69 -3.68
N LEU A 365 19.76 -32.96 -2.55
CA LEU A 365 20.14 -31.93 -1.58
C LEU A 365 21.14 -30.94 -2.16
N ARG A 366 22.13 -31.42 -2.94
CA ARG A 366 23.12 -30.57 -3.61
C ARG A 366 22.49 -29.71 -4.70
N LYS A 367 21.64 -30.27 -5.55
CA LYS A 367 20.87 -29.48 -6.54
C LYS A 367 19.98 -28.43 -5.89
N GLY A 368 19.31 -28.80 -4.80
CA GLY A 368 18.47 -27.87 -4.05
C GLY A 368 19.30 -26.73 -3.45
N LEU A 369 20.45 -27.05 -2.85
CA LEU A 369 21.35 -26.06 -2.25
C LEU A 369 21.95 -25.11 -3.30
N ASP A 370 22.49 -25.66 -4.39
CA ASP A 370 23.04 -24.89 -5.50
C ASP A 370 21.99 -23.95 -6.12
N TRP A 371 20.75 -24.44 -6.25
CA TRP A 371 19.66 -23.62 -6.73
C TRP A 371 19.28 -22.52 -5.74
N ALA A 372 19.14 -22.84 -4.45
CA ALA A 372 18.78 -21.86 -3.42
C ALA A 372 19.79 -20.71 -3.36
N CYS A 373 21.08 -21.03 -3.32
CA CYS A 373 22.16 -20.04 -3.25
C CYS A 373 22.46 -19.36 -4.61
N GLY A 374 21.99 -19.93 -5.72
CA GLY A 374 22.13 -19.39 -7.06
C GLY A 374 20.83 -18.71 -7.52
N SER A 375 20.05 -19.40 -8.33
CA SER A 375 18.82 -18.87 -8.94
C SER A 375 17.72 -18.49 -7.94
N GLY A 376 17.71 -19.11 -6.75
CA GLY A 376 16.79 -18.82 -5.66
C GLY A 376 17.15 -17.56 -4.85
N ASN A 377 18.29 -16.95 -5.15
CA ASN A 377 18.75 -15.67 -4.59
C ASN A 377 18.84 -15.61 -3.05
N VAL A 378 19.14 -16.74 -2.40
CA VAL A 378 19.42 -16.81 -0.96
C VAL A 378 20.86 -16.40 -0.66
N ASP A 379 21.06 -15.55 0.36
CA ASP A 379 22.39 -15.31 0.92
C ASP A 379 22.89 -16.53 1.71
N CYS A 380 23.81 -17.27 1.09
CA CYS A 380 24.46 -18.45 1.67
C CYS A 380 25.83 -18.14 2.29
N SER A 381 26.14 -16.88 2.61
CA SER A 381 27.38 -16.50 3.29
C SER A 381 27.51 -17.16 4.67
N ALA A 382 26.41 -17.30 5.41
CA ALA A 382 26.41 -17.84 6.78
C ALA A 382 26.84 -19.32 6.88
N ILE A 383 26.81 -20.07 5.77
CA ILE A 383 27.20 -21.49 5.70
C ILE A 383 28.62 -21.69 5.13
N GLN A 384 29.42 -20.63 4.97
CA GLN A 384 30.81 -20.73 4.52
C GLN A 384 31.78 -21.02 5.67
N PRO A 385 33.00 -21.55 5.42
CA PRO A 385 33.97 -21.82 6.48
C PRO A 385 34.19 -20.63 7.42
N SER A 386 34.20 -20.88 8.73
CA SER A 386 34.31 -19.87 9.81
C SER A 386 33.08 -18.97 10.02
N GLN A 387 31.93 -19.28 9.40
CA GLN A 387 30.67 -18.54 9.61
C GLN A 387 29.72 -19.27 10.58
N PRO A 388 28.75 -18.56 11.18
CA PRO A 388 27.96 -19.09 12.30
C PRO A 388 27.17 -20.38 12.02
N CYS A 389 26.82 -20.65 10.75
CA CYS A 389 26.04 -21.81 10.32
C CYS A 389 26.85 -22.83 9.50
N PHE A 390 28.19 -22.79 9.57
CA PHE A 390 29.03 -23.77 8.88
C PHE A 390 28.98 -25.16 9.54
N GLU A 391 29.02 -25.21 10.87
CA GLU A 391 29.02 -26.48 11.62
C GLU A 391 27.59 -26.91 11.95
N PRO A 392 27.21 -28.19 11.83
CA PRO A 392 28.05 -29.30 11.35
C PRO A 392 28.31 -29.22 9.85
N ASP A 393 29.58 -29.39 9.45
CA ASP A 393 30.02 -29.41 8.05
C ASP A 393 29.45 -30.63 7.31
N SER A 394 28.22 -30.49 6.85
CA SER A 394 27.46 -31.54 6.19
C SER A 394 26.46 -30.93 5.22
N LEU A 395 26.26 -31.63 4.10
CA LEU A 395 25.34 -31.19 3.06
C LEU A 395 23.91 -30.96 3.59
N ALA A 396 23.43 -31.83 4.49
CA ALA A 396 22.10 -31.69 5.08
C ALA A 396 21.97 -30.44 5.96
N SER A 397 23.02 -30.06 6.70
CA SER A 397 23.01 -28.85 7.53
C SER A 397 22.98 -27.58 6.68
N HIS A 398 23.84 -27.52 5.67
CA HIS A 398 23.92 -26.37 4.75
C HIS A 398 22.64 -26.23 3.91
N SER A 399 22.11 -27.34 3.37
CA SER A 399 20.83 -27.35 2.66
C SER A 399 19.68 -26.90 3.55
N SER A 400 19.63 -27.33 4.82
CA SER A 400 18.58 -26.91 5.75
C SER A 400 18.57 -25.39 5.96
N PHE A 401 19.74 -24.77 6.12
CA PHE A 401 19.84 -23.32 6.28
C PHE A 401 19.39 -22.58 5.02
N ALA A 402 19.88 -22.99 3.85
CA ALA A 402 19.51 -22.37 2.57
C ALA A 402 18.02 -22.55 2.24
N PHE A 403 17.46 -23.74 2.49
CA PHE A 403 16.05 -24.04 2.27
C PHE A 403 15.17 -23.20 3.16
N ASN A 404 15.53 -23.08 4.44
CA ASN A 404 14.78 -22.24 5.36
C ASN A 404 14.82 -20.77 4.92
N SER A 405 15.99 -20.24 4.57
CA SER A 405 16.11 -18.84 4.13
C SER A 405 15.27 -18.56 2.89
N TYR A 406 15.31 -19.43 1.88
CA TYR A 406 14.42 -19.32 0.71
C TYR A 406 12.95 -19.43 1.12
N TYR A 407 12.62 -20.41 1.95
CA TYR A 407 11.26 -20.66 2.43
C TYR A 407 10.67 -19.44 3.13
N GLN A 408 11.43 -18.77 4.00
CA GLN A 408 10.97 -17.56 4.67
C GLN A 408 10.84 -16.37 3.70
N GLN A 409 11.80 -16.19 2.78
CA GLN A 409 11.75 -15.13 1.77
C GLN A 409 10.55 -15.28 0.82
N ASN A 410 10.09 -16.52 0.60
CA ASN A 410 9.02 -16.86 -0.33
C ASN A 410 7.73 -17.28 0.39
N GLY A 411 7.41 -16.59 1.49
CA GLY A 411 6.09 -16.65 2.12
C GLY A 411 5.80 -17.88 2.98
N ALA A 412 6.83 -18.67 3.32
CA ALA A 412 6.73 -19.84 4.20
C ALA A 412 5.68 -20.89 3.74
N THR A 413 5.53 -21.06 2.43
CA THR A 413 4.54 -21.97 1.80
C THR A 413 5.07 -23.39 1.62
N ASP A 414 4.17 -24.37 1.44
CA ASP A 414 4.54 -25.77 1.17
C ASP A 414 5.38 -25.92 -0.11
N ILE A 415 5.12 -25.09 -1.12
CA ILE A 415 5.85 -25.08 -2.39
C ILE A 415 7.25 -24.52 -2.19
N ALA A 416 7.39 -23.43 -1.44
CA ALA A 416 8.69 -22.84 -1.12
C ALA A 416 9.58 -23.76 -0.28
N CYS A 417 9.00 -24.75 0.42
CA CYS A 417 9.75 -25.78 1.13
C CYS A 417 9.96 -27.07 0.33
N SER A 418 9.47 -27.17 -0.91
CA SER A 418 9.47 -28.44 -1.62
C SER A 418 10.86 -28.87 -2.09
N PHE A 419 11.61 -28.00 -2.77
CA PHE A 419 12.92 -28.32 -3.37
C PHE A 419 12.95 -29.67 -4.13
N GLY A 420 11.89 -29.95 -4.91
CA GLY A 420 11.77 -31.22 -5.63
C GLY A 420 11.55 -32.44 -4.72
N GLY A 421 11.08 -32.23 -3.49
CA GLY A 421 10.94 -33.25 -2.44
C GLY A 421 12.11 -33.32 -1.46
N ALA A 422 13.15 -32.50 -1.65
CA ALA A 422 14.33 -32.48 -0.79
C ALA A 422 14.13 -31.68 0.52
N GLY A 423 13.11 -30.83 0.62
CA GLY A 423 12.79 -30.06 1.82
C GLY A 423 11.53 -30.56 2.55
N VAL A 424 11.47 -30.34 3.87
CA VAL A 424 10.33 -30.68 4.72
C VAL A 424 10.09 -29.61 5.78
N ARG A 425 8.82 -29.29 6.03
CA ARG A 425 8.44 -28.30 7.05
C ARG A 425 8.57 -28.89 8.46
N THR A 426 9.05 -28.07 9.37
CA THR A 426 9.13 -28.39 10.80
C THR A 426 8.59 -27.23 11.64
N ASN A 427 7.97 -27.54 12.76
CA ASN A 427 7.59 -26.59 13.81
C ASN A 427 8.62 -26.57 14.96
N LYS A 428 9.67 -27.39 14.87
CA LYS A 428 10.80 -27.40 15.81
C LYS A 428 11.86 -26.46 15.28
N ASN A 429 12.17 -25.41 16.05
CA ASN A 429 13.22 -24.46 15.74
C ASN A 429 14.55 -25.20 15.49
N PRO A 430 15.11 -25.13 14.28
CA PRO A 430 16.37 -25.79 13.93
C PRO A 430 17.62 -24.95 14.28
N SER A 431 17.45 -23.75 14.87
CA SER A 431 18.58 -22.92 15.32
C SER A 431 19.37 -23.58 16.45
N TYR A 432 20.68 -23.38 16.47
CA TYR A 432 21.61 -23.86 17.50
C TYR A 432 22.81 -22.91 17.62
N ASP A 433 23.41 -22.83 18.81
CA ASP A 433 24.54 -21.94 19.12
C ASP A 433 24.34 -20.52 18.55
N ASN A 434 25.21 -20.10 17.64
CA ASN A 434 25.11 -18.82 16.93
C ASN A 434 24.51 -18.94 15.52
N CYS A 435 24.13 -20.15 15.09
CA CYS A 435 23.43 -20.39 13.84
C CYS A 435 21.92 -20.17 14.01
N LEU A 436 21.44 -19.01 13.57
CA LEU A 436 20.04 -18.64 13.68
C LEU A 436 19.31 -18.90 12.36
N TYR A 437 18.35 -19.83 12.39
CA TYR A 437 17.45 -20.07 11.28
C TYR A 437 16.33 -19.04 11.35
N MET A 438 16.35 -18.14 10.37
CA MET A 438 15.36 -17.07 10.26
C MET A 438 13.95 -17.67 10.28
N THR A 439 13.07 -17.08 11.06
CA THR A 439 11.63 -17.10 10.77
C THR A 439 11.28 -15.72 10.24
N LEU A 440 10.13 -15.55 9.57
CA LEU A 440 9.54 -14.22 9.45
C LEU A 440 9.57 -13.53 10.83
N GLY A 441 10.52 -12.60 11.03
CA GLY A 441 10.88 -12.04 12.33
C GLY A 441 12.38 -11.89 12.68
N LEU A 442 13.35 -12.36 11.89
CA LEU A 442 14.79 -12.10 12.12
C LEU A 442 15.50 -11.72 10.82
N SER A 443 15.90 -10.46 10.68
CA SER A 443 16.80 -9.98 9.61
C SER A 443 18.19 -9.69 10.18
N ALA A 444 19.20 -10.06 9.41
CA ALA A 444 20.61 -9.88 9.71
C ALA A 444 21.04 -8.42 9.49
N ASP A 445 21.30 -7.69 10.57
CA ASP A 445 22.23 -6.55 10.58
C ASP A 445 22.69 -6.28 12.01
N GLY A 446 23.90 -6.75 12.32
CA GLY A 446 24.49 -6.55 13.64
C GLY A 446 25.67 -7.46 13.96
N PHE A 447 26.69 -7.51 13.10
CA PHE A 447 28.01 -7.93 13.57
C PHE A 447 28.68 -6.74 14.25
N PRO A 448 28.98 -6.79 15.57
CA PRO A 448 29.87 -5.83 16.18
C PRO A 448 31.28 -6.11 15.65
N SER A 449 31.95 -5.08 15.13
CA SER A 449 33.38 -5.12 14.85
C SER A 449 34.14 -5.28 16.18
N ILE A 450 34.65 -6.48 16.46
CA ILE A 450 35.64 -6.68 17.51
C ILE A 450 37.00 -6.28 16.92
N SER A 451 37.54 -5.15 17.39
CA SER A 451 38.91 -4.75 17.12
C SER A 451 39.87 -5.74 17.78
N LEU A 452 40.51 -6.58 16.98
CA LEU A 452 41.67 -7.36 17.44
C LEU A 452 42.95 -6.56 17.17
N ASN A 453 43.59 -6.20 18.28
CA ASN A 453 44.89 -5.53 18.33
C ASN A 453 45.98 -6.52 17.86
N PRO A 454 46.83 -6.20 16.86
CA PRO A 454 47.82 -7.14 16.37
C PRO A 454 49.14 -7.03 17.16
N GLN A 455 49.67 -8.18 17.59
CA GLN A 455 51.09 -8.33 17.94
C GLN A 455 51.65 -9.63 17.33
N PRO A 456 52.97 -9.67 17.08
CA PRO A 456 53.47 -10.05 15.76
C PRO A 456 54.13 -11.43 15.75
N LEU A 457 54.02 -12.13 14.61
CA LEU A 457 55.01 -13.12 14.22
C LEU A 457 55.37 -12.94 12.74
N SER A 458 56.66 -13.11 12.49
CA SER A 458 57.47 -12.64 11.38
C SER A 458 57.68 -13.77 10.33
N PRO A 459 58.60 -13.66 9.35
CA PRO A 459 58.20 -13.57 7.95
C PRO A 459 58.78 -14.69 7.06
N TRP A 460 58.07 -15.07 6.00
CA TRP A 460 58.70 -15.75 4.85
C TRP A 460 58.13 -15.23 3.52
N THR A 461 58.90 -14.31 2.93
CA THR A 461 59.31 -14.19 1.52
C THR A 461 58.32 -14.42 0.38
N ASP A 462 58.08 -13.33 -0.35
CA ASP A 462 58.25 -13.12 -1.81
C ASP A 462 58.04 -14.29 -2.77
N LEU A 463 57.20 -14.06 -3.77
CA LEU A 463 57.59 -14.15 -5.19
C LEU A 463 56.63 -13.32 -6.07
N ALA A 464 57.21 -12.32 -6.74
CA ALA A 464 56.59 -11.49 -7.76
C ALA A 464 56.88 -12.06 -9.16
N PHE A 465 55.89 -12.01 -10.05
CA PHE A 465 55.98 -11.80 -11.50
C PHE A 465 54.58 -11.30 -11.92
N GLY A 466 54.36 -10.31 -12.77
CA GLY A 466 55.22 -9.68 -13.76
C GLY A 466 54.30 -9.15 -14.86
N SER A 467 54.03 -7.85 -14.77
CA SER A 467 53.50 -6.86 -15.72
C SER A 467 53.40 -7.20 -17.23
N LYS A 468 52.34 -6.68 -17.88
CA LYS A 468 52.38 -5.70 -19.00
C LYS A 468 50.94 -5.30 -19.40
N LEU A 469 50.50 -4.07 -19.11
CA LEU A 469 50.62 -2.83 -19.90
C LEU A 469 49.98 -2.88 -21.31
N PHE A 470 48.84 -2.18 -21.46
CA PHE A 470 48.62 -1.19 -22.51
C PHE A 470 47.90 0.02 -21.90
N LEU A 471 48.45 1.20 -22.16
CA LEU A 471 48.01 2.53 -21.74
C LEU A 471 47.63 3.35 -22.98
N ALA A 472 46.71 4.28 -22.76
CA ALA A 472 46.46 5.57 -23.44
C ALA A 472 45.05 5.70 -24.03
N ASP A 473 44.32 6.80 -23.87
CA ASP A 473 44.37 7.94 -22.95
C ASP A 473 43.00 8.66 -23.01
N ARG A 474 42.74 9.42 -21.96
CA ARG A 474 41.62 10.25 -21.51
C ARG A 474 40.94 11.14 -22.55
N SER A 475 39.64 11.40 -22.31
CA SER A 475 39.19 12.75 -21.94
C SER A 475 37.77 12.82 -21.34
N ARG A 476 37.73 13.36 -20.11
CA ARG A 476 36.70 14.22 -19.47
C ARG A 476 35.37 13.62 -18.98
N VAL A 477 35.35 13.44 -17.66
CA VAL A 477 34.21 13.49 -16.73
C VAL A 477 34.01 14.93 -16.25
N PRO A 478 32.77 15.37 -15.98
CA PRO A 478 32.48 16.11 -14.75
C PRO A 478 31.41 15.34 -13.93
N LEU A 479 31.75 14.91 -12.71
CA LEU A 479 31.34 15.57 -11.47
C LEU A 479 29.81 15.71 -11.35
N ASP A 480 29.14 14.68 -10.83
CA ASP A 480 28.26 14.84 -9.67
C ASP A 480 27.94 13.48 -9.01
N GLN A 481 28.77 13.07 -8.06
CA GLN A 481 28.46 12.01 -7.10
C GLN A 481 28.63 12.58 -5.67
N GLN A 482 28.26 13.86 -5.50
CA GLN A 482 28.25 14.53 -4.19
C GLN A 482 26.97 15.35 -3.96
N GLU A 483 25.87 15.03 -4.65
CA GLU A 483 24.52 15.52 -4.32
C GLU A 483 23.53 14.44 -3.83
N ARG A 484 23.92 13.16 -3.72
CA ARG A 484 23.03 12.09 -3.22
C ARG A 484 22.90 12.00 -1.70
N ASN A 485 23.78 12.65 -0.93
CA ASN A 485 23.71 12.69 0.54
C ASN A 485 23.21 14.03 1.11
N LEU A 486 22.63 14.92 0.28
CA LEU A 486 22.10 16.23 0.70
C LEU A 486 20.57 16.36 0.60
N ARG A 487 19.84 15.26 0.36
CA ARG A 487 18.37 15.24 0.28
C ARG A 487 17.66 14.36 1.31
N LEU A 488 18.34 13.99 2.40
CA LEU A 488 17.72 13.58 3.66
C LEU A 488 17.74 14.71 4.72
N GLY A 489 18.21 15.91 4.35
CA GLY A 489 18.40 17.06 5.25
C GLY A 489 17.43 18.24 5.06
N LYS A 490 16.41 18.13 4.20
CA LYS A 490 15.40 19.21 4.01
C LYS A 490 14.19 19.04 4.95
N CYS A 491 14.45 18.92 6.24
CA CYS A 491 13.47 19.19 7.31
C CYS A 491 14.10 19.73 8.60
N ALA A 492 15.43 19.74 8.72
CA ALA A 492 16.13 20.29 9.89
C ALA A 492 16.68 21.72 9.71
N LEU A 493 16.55 22.34 8.53
CA LEU A 493 16.96 23.75 8.31
C LEU A 493 15.78 24.59 7.81
N LYS A 494 14.86 24.89 8.72
CA LYS A 494 14.05 26.13 8.66
C LYS A 494 13.76 26.69 10.05
N LEU A 495 14.72 26.50 10.96
CA LEU A 495 14.63 26.85 12.36
C LEU A 495 16.02 27.20 12.90
N HIS A 496 16.78 28.04 12.20
CA HIS A 496 17.87 28.85 12.78
C HIS A 496 18.41 29.84 11.73
N VAL A 497 18.69 31.07 12.18
CA VAL A 497 19.27 32.23 11.44
C VAL A 497 18.22 32.96 10.57
N GLU A 498 17.72 34.14 10.90
CA GLU A 498 18.42 35.39 11.26
C GLU A 498 17.82 36.09 12.51
N ILE A 499 18.65 36.19 13.56
CA ILE A 499 18.67 37.37 14.45
C ILE A 499 20.11 37.86 14.39
N VAL A 500 20.35 38.92 13.61
CA VAL A 500 21.17 40.09 13.95
C VAL A 500 20.55 41.29 13.22
#